data_AF-A0A699REK5-F1
#
_entry.id   AF-A0A699REK5-F1
#
_cell.length_a   1.000
_cell.length_b   1.000
_cell.length_c   1.000
_cell.angle_alpha   90.00
_cell.angle_beta   90.00
_cell.angle_gamma   90.00
#
_symmetry.space_group_name_H-M   'P 1'
#
loop_
_entity.id
_entity.type
_entity.pdbx_description
1 polymer ?
#
loop_
_entity_poly.entity_id
_entity_poly.type
_entity_poly.pdbx_seq_one_letter_code
_entity_poly.pdbx_strand_id
1 'polypeptide(L)'
;MRLHALKMKVELLVIDEAAQLKECESVMPLQLSGLRDVVLIGDEKQLPAMVQSRICMKAEFGRSLFERLVLLKYTTHLLNVQYRMHPMISLFPNKEFYNKKILDGPNMKERSFKKQFLKGKMFGTYNLVNY
;
A
#
# COMPACT_ATOMS: atom_id res chain seq x y z
N MET A 1 11.09 11.83 16.00
CA MET A 1 11.32 12.97 15.08
C MET A 1 10.13 13.93 15.22
N ARG A 2 10.33 15.17 15.68
CA ARG A 2 9.23 16.16 15.87
C ARG A 2 9.01 16.94 14.57
N LEU A 3 8.19 16.42 13.67
CA LEU A 3 7.85 17.08 12.40
C LEU A 3 7.22 18.47 12.60
N HIS A 4 6.46 18.69 13.67
CA HIS A 4 5.90 20.00 14.04
C HIS A 4 6.95 21.07 14.41
N ALA A 5 8.19 20.68 14.70
CA ALA A 5 9.27 21.63 15.00
C ALA A 5 9.89 22.22 13.73
N LEU A 6 9.63 21.61 12.58
CA LEU A 6 9.94 22.21 11.28
C LEU A 6 8.90 23.28 11.03
N LYS A 7 9.29 24.57 11.07
CA LYS A 7 8.44 25.72 10.67
C LYS A 7 8.20 25.71 9.15
N MET A 8 7.69 24.61 8.62
CA MET A 8 7.38 24.43 7.21
C MET A 8 5.87 24.44 7.05
N LYS A 9 5.40 25.34 6.19
CA LYS A 9 3.99 25.34 5.78
C LYS A 9 3.83 24.28 4.71
N VAL A 10 3.01 23.27 4.97
CA VAL A 10 2.74 22.17 4.03
C VAL A 10 1.26 22.20 3.72
N GLU A 11 0.89 22.37 2.45
CA GLU A 11 -0.53 22.47 2.05
C GLU A 11 -1.13 21.11 1.68
N LEU A 12 -0.30 20.18 1.18
CA LEU A 12 -0.68 18.84 0.78
C LEU A 12 0.20 17.81 1.48
N LEU A 13 -0.43 16.82 2.13
CA LEU A 13 0.23 15.67 2.73
C LEU A 13 -0.18 14.39 2.00
N VAL A 14 0.80 13.62 1.55
CA VAL A 14 0.58 12.28 0.99
C VAL A 14 1.23 11.26 1.93
N ILE A 15 0.45 10.28 2.37
CA ILE A 15 0.93 9.17 3.20
C ILE A 15 0.75 7.89 2.40
N ASP A 16 1.86 7.27 2.01
CA ASP A 16 1.88 5.96 1.38
C ASP A 16 1.90 4.85 2.44
N GLU A 17 1.40 3.66 2.09
CA GLU A 17 1.23 2.52 2.99
C GLU A 17 0.47 2.87 4.29
N ALA A 18 -0.50 3.79 4.22
CA ALA A 18 -1.23 4.33 5.36
C ALA A 18 -2.02 3.25 6.14
N ALA A 19 -2.38 2.14 5.49
CA ALA A 19 -3.02 1.00 6.14
C ALA A 19 -2.09 0.28 7.15
N GLN A 20 -0.77 0.40 6.99
CA GLN A 20 0.23 -0.22 7.85
C GLN A 20 0.64 0.65 9.04
N LEU A 21 0.11 1.88 9.13
CA LEU A 21 0.39 2.80 10.23
C LEU A 21 -0.62 2.66 11.35
N LYS A 22 -0.17 2.79 12.59
CA LYS A 22 -1.09 3.01 13.71
C LYS A 22 -1.71 4.38 13.56
N GLU A 23 -2.92 4.54 14.05
CA GLU A 23 -3.64 5.81 13.96
C GLU A 23 -2.82 6.98 14.54
N CYS A 24 -2.15 6.78 15.67
CA CYS A 24 -1.30 7.80 16.28
C CYS A 24 -0.10 8.20 15.42
N GLU A 25 0.46 7.28 14.62
CA GLU A 25 1.58 7.55 13.71
C GLU A 25 1.13 8.42 12.55
N SER A 26 -0.10 8.20 12.05
CA SER A 26 -0.72 9.05 11.02
C SER A 26 -1.07 10.45 11.52
N VAL A 27 -1.37 10.61 12.82
CA VAL A 27 -1.69 11.91 13.42
C VAL A 27 -0.47 12.83 13.50
N MET A 28 0.75 12.29 13.63
CA MET A 28 1.96 13.11 13.74
C MET A 28 2.16 14.10 12.57
N PRO A 29 2.09 13.69 11.29
CA PRO A 29 2.17 14.62 10.16
C PRO A 29 0.90 15.44 9.94
N LEU A 30 -0.26 15.03 10.45
CA LEU A 30 -1.50 15.83 10.38
C LEU A 30 -1.45 17.10 11.23
N GLN A 31 -0.49 17.22 12.14
CA GLN A 31 -0.25 18.42 12.95
C GLN A 31 0.57 19.49 12.22
N LEU A 32 0.98 19.27 10.97
CA LEU A 32 1.73 20.25 10.18
C LEU A 32 0.90 21.50 9.91
N SER A 33 1.55 22.67 9.99
CA SER A 33 0.88 23.95 9.79
C SER A 33 0.55 24.20 8.33
N GLY A 34 -0.66 24.73 8.06
CA GLY A 34 -1.09 25.13 6.72
C GLY A 34 -1.66 24.01 5.85
N LEU A 35 -1.88 22.83 6.42
CA LEU A 35 -2.43 21.67 5.73
C LEU A 35 -3.87 21.91 5.27
N ARG A 36 -4.12 21.67 3.98
CA ARG A 36 -5.43 21.81 3.32
C ARG A 36 -5.93 20.46 2.83
N ASP A 37 -5.05 19.70 2.21
CA ASP A 37 -5.38 18.44 1.55
C ASP A 37 -4.53 17.30 2.10
N VAL A 38 -5.16 16.14 2.29
CA VAL A 38 -4.50 14.92 2.75
C VAL A 38 -4.91 13.76 1.85
N VAL A 39 -3.93 13.06 1.31
CA VAL A 39 -4.11 11.84 0.52
C VAL A 39 -3.51 10.68 1.29
N LEU A 40 -4.36 9.73 1.70
CA LEU A 40 -3.93 8.49 2.31
C LEU A 40 -3.99 7.39 1.24
N ILE A 41 -2.85 6.78 0.96
CA ILE A 41 -2.71 5.68 0.02
C ILE A 41 -2.43 4.43 0.84
N GLY A 42 -3.20 3.39 0.63
CA GLY A 42 -3.09 2.16 1.40
C GLY A 42 -4.12 1.14 0.95
N ASP A 43 -4.07 -0.02 1.59
CA ASP A 43 -4.89 -1.16 1.26
C ASP A 43 -5.28 -1.92 2.54
N GLU A 44 -6.55 -1.84 2.94
CA GLU A 44 -7.06 -2.50 4.14
C GLU A 44 -7.13 -4.03 4.02
N LYS A 45 -6.84 -4.60 2.84
CA LYS A 45 -6.76 -6.06 2.62
C LYS A 45 -5.35 -6.60 2.79
N GLN A 46 -4.35 -5.74 2.94
CA GLN A 46 -2.95 -6.12 3.15
C GLN A 46 -2.61 -6.20 4.65
N LEU A 47 -1.31 -6.17 4.97
CA LEU A 47 -0.84 -6.29 6.35
C LEU A 47 -1.25 -5.07 7.18
N PRO A 48 -1.85 -5.25 8.37
CA PRO A 48 -2.15 -4.14 9.27
C PRO A 48 -0.87 -3.68 9.99
N ALA A 49 -0.99 -2.62 10.78
CA ALA A 49 0.12 -2.12 11.59
C ALA A 49 0.63 -3.16 12.60
N MET A 50 1.96 -3.25 12.74
CA MET A 50 2.58 -4.21 13.66
C MET A 50 2.37 -3.82 15.13
N VAL A 51 1.72 -4.72 15.88
CA VAL A 51 1.53 -4.58 17.34
C VAL A 51 1.99 -5.85 18.05
N GLN A 52 3.00 -5.71 18.91
CA GLN A 52 3.57 -6.86 19.64
C GLN A 52 2.77 -7.22 20.91
N SER A 53 2.21 -6.20 21.58
CA SER A 53 1.47 -6.40 22.83
C SER A 53 0.11 -7.03 22.57
N ARG A 54 -0.18 -8.16 23.24
CA ARG A 54 -1.49 -8.82 23.18
C ARG A 54 -2.62 -7.94 23.72
N ILE A 55 -2.35 -7.11 24.73
CA ILE A 55 -3.34 -6.18 25.29
C ILE A 55 -3.69 -5.13 24.23
N CYS A 56 -2.68 -4.57 23.55
CA CYS A 56 -2.89 -3.58 22.49
C CYS A 56 -3.59 -4.17 21.26
N MET A 57 -3.29 -5.42 20.88
CA MET A 57 -4.02 -6.11 19.81
C MET A 57 -5.51 -6.27 20.15
N LYS A 58 -5.84 -6.68 21.39
CA LYS A 58 -7.23 -6.78 21.85
C LYS A 58 -7.97 -5.43 21.89
N ALA A 59 -7.23 -4.36 22.10
CA ALA A 59 -7.75 -3.00 22.08
C ALA A 59 -7.80 -2.37 20.66
N GLU A 60 -7.57 -3.16 19.61
CA GLU A 60 -7.53 -2.72 18.21
C GLU A 60 -6.52 -1.58 17.94
N PHE A 61 -5.45 -1.50 18.74
CA PHE A 61 -4.44 -0.45 18.59
C PHE A 61 -3.70 -0.50 17.24
N GLY A 62 -3.72 -1.65 16.58
CA GLY A 62 -3.14 -1.84 15.25
C GLY A 62 -4.01 -1.28 14.12
N ARG A 63 -5.25 -0.84 14.42
CA ARG A 63 -6.12 -0.25 13.40
C ARG A 63 -5.53 1.06 12.91
N SER A 64 -5.43 1.19 11.60
CA SER A 64 -4.93 2.42 10.98
C SER A 64 -6.00 3.50 10.87
N LEU A 65 -5.56 4.74 10.69
CA LEU A 65 -6.47 5.84 10.33
C LEU A 65 -7.19 5.54 9.01
N PHE A 66 -6.46 4.96 8.05
CA PHE A 66 -7.00 4.56 6.75
C PHE A 66 -8.15 3.55 6.91
N GLU A 67 -7.90 2.44 7.63
CA GLU A 67 -8.91 1.43 7.92
C GLU A 67 -10.12 2.01 8.65
N ARG A 68 -9.90 2.90 9.64
CA ARG A 68 -11.00 3.55 10.34
C ARG A 68 -11.88 4.40 9.41
N LEU A 69 -11.28 5.15 8.49
CA LEU A 69 -12.04 5.94 7.51
C LEU A 69 -12.82 5.06 6.53
N VAL A 70 -12.23 3.94 6.09
CA VAL A 70 -12.91 2.92 5.27
C VAL A 70 -14.13 2.36 6.02
N LEU A 71 -13.98 1.98 7.30
CA LEU A 71 -15.07 1.46 8.13
C LEU A 71 -16.19 2.49 8.34
N LEU A 72 -15.83 3.77 8.47
CA LEU A 72 -16.76 4.89 8.54
C LEU A 72 -17.42 5.22 7.19
N LYS A 73 -17.13 4.45 6.13
CA LYS A 73 -17.68 4.58 4.79
C LYS A 73 -17.37 5.92 4.12
N TYR A 74 -16.22 6.51 4.44
CA TYR A 74 -15.68 7.60 3.62
C TYR A 74 -15.46 7.11 2.20
N THR A 75 -15.59 8.01 1.23
CA THR A 75 -15.37 7.69 -0.18
C THR A 75 -13.91 7.27 -0.39
N THR A 76 -13.71 6.08 -0.93
CA THR A 76 -12.40 5.55 -1.29
C THR A 76 -12.30 5.34 -2.80
N HIS A 77 -11.11 5.49 -3.33
CA HIS A 77 -10.83 5.27 -4.75
C HIS A 77 -9.98 4.02 -4.91
N LEU A 78 -10.58 2.96 -5.47
CA LEU A 78 -9.85 1.73 -5.80
C LEU A 78 -9.11 1.92 -7.13
N LEU A 79 -7.79 1.82 -7.10
CA LEU A 79 -6.98 1.69 -8.31
C LEU A 79 -7.13 0.26 -8.83
N ASN A 80 -7.96 0.09 -9.85
CA ASN A 80 -8.47 -1.20 -10.27
C ASN A 80 -7.72 -1.84 -11.44
N VAL A 81 -6.52 -1.37 -11.79
CA VAL A 81 -5.69 -1.98 -12.85
C VAL A 81 -4.34 -2.38 -12.27
N GLN A 82 -4.00 -3.67 -12.36
CA GLN A 82 -2.72 -4.21 -11.90
C GLN A 82 -1.74 -4.38 -13.06
N TYR A 83 -0.49 -4.04 -12.81
CA TYR A 83 0.61 -4.06 -13.80
C TYR A 83 1.82 -4.85 -13.31
N ARG A 84 1.64 -5.80 -12.38
CA ARG A 84 2.78 -6.51 -11.75
C ARG A 84 2.78 -8.01 -12.06
N MET A 85 1.64 -8.67 -11.90
CA MET A 85 1.58 -10.13 -11.85
C MET A 85 0.78 -10.71 -13.02
N HIS A 86 1.20 -11.87 -13.50
CA HIS A 86 0.49 -12.58 -14.57
C HIS A 86 -0.98 -12.85 -14.17
N PRO A 87 -1.97 -12.77 -15.08
CA PRO A 87 -3.40 -12.91 -14.80
C PRO A 87 -3.77 -14.16 -13.98
N MET A 88 -3.06 -15.28 -14.21
CA MET A 88 -3.28 -16.51 -13.44
C MET A 88 -2.89 -16.39 -11.96
N ILE A 89 -1.89 -15.57 -11.64
CA ILE A 89 -1.45 -15.35 -10.25
C ILE A 89 -2.38 -14.32 -9.59
N SER A 90 -2.78 -13.25 -10.30
CA SER A 90 -3.71 -12.23 -9.76
C SER A 90 -5.13 -12.78 -9.55
N LEU A 91 -5.51 -13.85 -10.26
CA LEU A 91 -6.86 -14.42 -10.22
C LEU A 91 -7.35 -14.72 -8.80
N PHE A 92 -6.53 -15.39 -8.01
CA PHE A 92 -6.87 -15.74 -6.63
C PHE A 92 -7.05 -14.50 -5.73
N PRO A 93 -6.03 -13.63 -5.51
CA PRO A 93 -6.18 -12.48 -4.63
C PRO A 93 -7.28 -11.51 -5.09
N ASN A 94 -7.45 -11.32 -6.40
CA ASN A 94 -8.53 -10.49 -6.94
C ASN A 94 -9.92 -11.03 -6.57
N LYS A 95 -10.11 -12.35 -6.67
CA LYS A 95 -11.36 -12.99 -6.29
C LYS A 95 -11.62 -12.92 -4.79
N GLU A 96 -10.62 -13.27 -3.98
CA GLU A 96 -10.79 -13.41 -2.53
C GLU A 96 -10.87 -12.06 -1.79
N PHE A 97 -10.13 -11.05 -2.22
CA PHE A 97 -10.02 -9.79 -1.47
C PHE A 97 -10.71 -8.60 -2.14
N TYR A 98 -10.86 -8.63 -3.47
CA TYR A 98 -11.30 -7.47 -4.26
C TYR A 98 -12.55 -7.72 -5.09
N ASN A 99 -13.30 -8.81 -4.86
CA ASN A 99 -14.54 -9.14 -5.57
C ASN A 99 -14.40 -9.08 -7.10
N LYS A 100 -13.26 -9.51 -7.64
CA LYS A 100 -12.94 -9.48 -9.08
C LYS A 100 -12.92 -8.06 -9.70
N LYS A 101 -12.74 -7.01 -8.89
CA LYS A 101 -12.72 -5.62 -9.39
C LYS A 101 -11.38 -5.23 -10.01
N ILE A 102 -10.30 -5.97 -9.76
CA ILE A 102 -8.98 -5.67 -10.33
C ILE A 102 -8.91 -6.21 -11.77
N LEU A 103 -8.40 -5.40 -12.68
CA LEU A 103 -8.21 -5.68 -14.09
C LEU A 103 -6.71 -5.84 -14.37
N ASP A 104 -6.36 -6.68 -15.34
CA ASP A 104 -4.97 -6.81 -15.78
C ASP A 104 -4.64 -5.76 -16.84
N GLY A 105 -3.53 -5.05 -16.64
CA GLY A 105 -2.98 -4.09 -17.60
C GLY A 105 -2.58 -4.76 -18.92
N PRO A 106 -2.43 -3.97 -20.01
CA PRO A 106 -2.13 -4.50 -21.35
C PRO A 106 -0.83 -5.31 -21.38
N ASN A 107 0.19 -4.90 -20.63
CA ASN A 107 1.50 -5.57 -20.52
C ASN A 107 1.45 -6.93 -19.83
N MET A 108 0.38 -7.26 -19.09
CA MET A 108 0.25 -8.52 -18.35
C MET A 108 -0.30 -9.67 -19.20
N LYS A 109 -0.89 -9.34 -20.36
CA LYS A 109 -1.51 -10.32 -21.28
C LYS A 109 -0.56 -10.78 -22.39
N GLU A 110 0.61 -10.16 -22.50
CA GLU A 110 1.58 -10.55 -23.50
C GLU A 110 2.22 -11.90 -23.15
N ARG A 111 2.35 -12.79 -24.14
CA ARG A 111 3.10 -14.06 -24.03
C ARG A 111 4.60 -13.85 -23.73
N SER A 112 5.06 -12.61 -23.74
CA SER A 112 6.44 -12.15 -23.50
C SER A 112 6.83 -12.11 -22.02
N PHE A 113 6.06 -12.71 -21.10
CA PHE A 113 6.60 -13.25 -19.83
C PHE A 113 7.66 -14.36 -20.05
N LYS A 114 8.29 -14.42 -21.25
CA LYS A 114 9.60 -15.01 -21.44
C LYS A 114 10.56 -14.19 -20.60
N LYS A 115 10.85 -14.69 -19.40
CA LYS A 115 12.02 -14.29 -18.60
C LYS A 115 13.22 -14.28 -19.53
N GLN A 116 13.60 -13.12 -20.07
CA GLN A 116 14.90 -12.97 -20.68
C GLN A 116 15.86 -12.88 -19.52
N PHE A 117 16.36 -14.06 -19.12
CA PHE A 117 17.45 -14.15 -18.17
C PHE A 117 18.59 -13.29 -18.71
N LEU A 118 19.11 -12.41 -17.86
CA LEU A 118 20.32 -11.66 -18.17
C LEU A 118 21.41 -12.67 -18.55
N LYS A 119 21.85 -12.65 -19.81
CA LYS A 119 22.93 -13.52 -20.27
C LYS A 119 24.25 -12.97 -19.72
N GLY A 120 24.66 -13.46 -18.56
CA GLY A 120 25.97 -13.14 -17.99
C GLY A 120 26.28 -14.03 -16.80
N LYS A 121 27.50 -14.59 -16.74
CA LYS A 121 28.00 -15.34 -15.57
C LYS A 121 28.13 -14.50 -14.28
N MET A 122 27.84 -13.19 -14.34
CA MET A 122 28.08 -12.24 -13.24
C MET A 122 27.29 -12.53 -11.96
N PHE A 123 26.16 -13.25 -12.02
CA PHE A 123 25.29 -13.43 -10.85
C PHE A 123 25.23 -14.87 -10.28
N GLY A 124 26.06 -15.80 -10.76
CA GLY A 124 26.16 -17.15 -10.20
C GLY A 124 24.80 -17.85 -10.05
N THR A 125 24.47 -18.31 -8.83
CA THR A 125 23.20 -18.97 -8.48
C THR A 125 21.97 -18.05 -8.45
N TYR A 126 22.14 -16.74 -8.60
CA TYR A 126 21.06 -15.76 -8.55
C TYR A 126 20.67 -15.32 -9.95
N ASN A 127 19.51 -15.78 -10.43
CA ASN A 127 18.96 -15.37 -11.72
C ASN A 127 17.94 -14.24 -11.52
N LEU A 128 18.36 -13.01 -11.86
CA LEU A 128 17.47 -11.85 -11.89
C LEU A 128 16.70 -11.82 -13.22
N VAL A 129 15.40 -11.53 -13.12
CA VAL A 129 14.49 -11.41 -14.27
C VAL A 129 14.23 -9.92 -14.49
N ASN A 130 14.45 -9.43 -15.71
CA ASN A 130 14.01 -8.09 -16.09
C ASN A 130 12.49 -8.07 -16.28
N TYR A 131 11.86 -7.03 -15.72
CA TYR A 131 10.45 -6.67 -15.93
C TYR A 131 10.36 -5.48 -16.86
#